data_AF-A0A833JSK7-F1
#
_entry.id   AF-A0A833JSK7-F1
#
_cell.length_a   1.000
_cell.length_b   1.000
_cell.length_c   1.000
_cell.angle_alpha   90.00
_cell.angle_beta   90.00
_cell.angle_gamma   90.00
#
_symmetry.space_group_name_H-M   'P 1'
#
loop_
_entity.id
_entity.type
_entity.pdbx_description
1 polymer ?
#
loop_
_entity_poly.entity_id
_entity_poly.type
_entity_poly.pdbx_seq_one_letter_code
_entity_poly.pdbx_strand_id
1 'polypeptide(L)'
;MSNEKTEYQYGLSEITVQIPAPDGVTRTVPGLKHDSAPGLAVTMLPFGVFQVTHINTGRKLCNTYERAGSALLIMSQWALIAHMKGKSWAALSQSGAADLISETADEEVPFDDCTSTSQGVTRKMTVGEWFQHQRMPLFDEFPWEERDPFELAIANLEKIEVPA
;
A
#
# COMPACT_ATOMS: atom_id res chain seq x y z
N MET A 1 1.85 -25.75 15.20
CA MET A 1 0.59 -24.99 15.28
C MET A 1 0.16 -24.72 13.85
N SER A 2 -1.00 -25.21 13.46
CA SER A 2 -1.56 -25.01 12.12
C SER A 2 -1.87 -23.52 11.93
N ASN A 3 -1.24 -22.88 10.94
CA ASN A 3 -1.69 -21.59 10.43
C ASN A 3 -2.99 -21.84 9.66
N GLU A 4 -4.13 -21.82 10.36
CA GLU A 4 -5.42 -21.66 9.67
C GLU A 4 -5.43 -20.25 9.08
N LYS A 5 -5.30 -20.17 7.76
CA LYS A 5 -5.55 -18.93 7.02
C LYS A 5 -7.05 -18.71 7.03
N THR A 6 -7.50 -17.69 7.77
CA THR A 6 -8.85 -17.18 7.60
C THR A 6 -8.91 -16.41 6.29
N GLU A 7 -9.58 -16.97 5.30
CA GLU A 7 -9.93 -16.26 4.07
C GLU A 7 -11.24 -15.49 4.30
N TYR A 8 -11.19 -14.20 3.99
CA TYR A 8 -12.32 -13.28 4.05
C TYR A 8 -12.91 -13.07 2.65
N GLN A 9 -14.03 -12.36 2.59
CA GLN A 9 -14.58 -11.87 1.33
C GLN A 9 -13.56 -10.97 0.61
N TYR A 10 -13.73 -10.80 -0.70
CA TYR A 10 -12.90 -9.93 -1.54
C TYR A 10 -11.42 -10.33 -1.60
N GLY A 11 -11.07 -11.62 -1.59
CA GLY A 11 -9.68 -12.06 -1.76
C GLY A 11 -8.72 -11.63 -0.63
N LEU A 12 -9.26 -11.24 0.52
CA LEU A 12 -8.50 -10.83 1.70
C LEU A 12 -8.19 -12.03 2.59
N SER A 13 -7.01 -12.07 3.18
CA SER A 13 -6.66 -13.10 4.17
C SER A 13 -5.64 -12.62 5.18
N GLU A 14 -5.70 -13.21 6.38
CA GLU A 14 -4.79 -12.89 7.47
C GLU A 14 -3.42 -13.54 7.28
N ILE A 15 -2.39 -12.79 7.67
CA ILE A 15 -1.02 -13.26 7.79
C ILE A 15 -0.34 -12.63 9.01
N THR A 16 0.81 -13.16 9.37
CA THR A 16 1.74 -12.49 10.28
C THR A 16 2.94 -11.98 9.50
N VAL A 17 3.35 -10.73 9.74
CA VAL A 17 4.49 -10.10 9.09
C VAL A 17 5.57 -9.80 10.12
N GLN A 18 6.82 -10.06 9.77
CA GLN A 18 7.98 -9.66 10.56
C GLN A 18 8.39 -8.24 10.17
N ILE A 19 8.40 -7.31 11.13
CA ILE A 19 8.80 -5.92 10.90
C ILE A 19 10.03 -5.56 11.76
N PRO A 20 11.00 -4.81 11.22
CA PRO A 20 12.09 -4.26 12.01
C PRO A 20 11.56 -3.10 12.87
N ALA A 21 11.81 -3.14 14.17
CA ALA A 21 11.52 -2.04 15.07
C ALA A 21 12.76 -1.14 15.28
N PRO A 22 12.58 0.13 15.70
CA PRO A 22 13.68 1.08 15.87
C PRO A 22 14.75 0.66 16.88
N ASP A 23 14.40 -0.24 17.80
CA ASP A 23 15.28 -0.83 18.80
C ASP A 23 16.18 -1.96 18.23
N GLY A 24 16.09 -2.23 16.92
CA GLY A 24 16.83 -3.31 16.25
C GLY A 24 16.22 -4.69 16.43
N VAL A 25 15.08 -4.80 17.15
CA VAL A 25 14.37 -6.05 17.35
C VAL A 25 13.37 -6.25 16.22
N THR A 26 13.24 -7.49 15.74
CA THR A 26 12.17 -7.84 14.81
C THR A 26 10.91 -8.20 15.59
N ARG A 27 9.77 -7.62 15.21
CA ARG A 27 8.47 -7.88 15.84
C ARG A 27 7.54 -8.57 14.85
N THR A 28 6.81 -9.56 15.33
CA THR A 28 5.74 -10.19 14.56
C THR A 28 4.45 -9.42 14.79
N VAL A 29 3.84 -8.94 13.72
CA VAL A 29 2.58 -8.19 13.75
C VAL A 29 1.54 -8.86 12.87
N PRO A 30 0.24 -8.78 13.21
CA PRO A 30 -0.82 -9.21 12.32
C PRO A 30 -0.88 -8.30 11.09
N GLY A 31 -1.23 -8.90 9.96
CA GLY A 31 -1.43 -8.19 8.71
C GLY A 31 -2.52 -8.81 7.86
N LEU A 32 -3.08 -8.01 6.98
CA LEU A 32 -4.08 -8.38 6.01
C LEU A 32 -3.46 -8.25 4.62
N LYS A 33 -3.47 -9.34 3.84
CA LYS A 33 -3.01 -9.33 2.45
C LYS A 33 -4.19 -9.51 1.50
N HIS A 34 -3.97 -9.20 0.23
CA HIS A 34 -4.92 -9.44 -0.86
C HIS A 34 -4.23 -10.17 -2.02
N ASP A 35 -4.95 -11.06 -2.71
CA ASP A 35 -4.38 -11.88 -3.80
C ASP A 35 -3.88 -11.04 -4.98
N SER A 36 -4.58 -9.95 -5.32
CA SER A 36 -4.14 -8.95 -6.30
C SER A 36 -3.02 -8.00 -5.84
N ALA A 37 -2.56 -8.10 -4.59
CA ALA A 37 -1.43 -7.30 -4.07
C ALA A 37 -0.35 -8.20 -3.46
N PRO A 38 0.15 -9.20 -4.21
CA PRO A 38 1.07 -10.19 -3.65
C PRO A 38 2.37 -9.52 -3.21
N GLY A 39 2.83 -9.85 -2.00
CA GLY A 39 4.03 -9.25 -1.39
C GLY A 39 3.77 -7.99 -0.57
N LEU A 40 2.55 -7.47 -0.55
CA LEU A 40 2.13 -6.37 0.30
C LEU A 40 1.13 -6.84 1.36
N ALA A 41 1.13 -6.18 2.51
CA ALA A 41 0.11 -6.35 3.53
C ALA A 41 -0.17 -5.05 4.28
N VAL A 42 -1.42 -4.85 4.67
CA VAL A 42 -1.80 -3.86 5.68
C VAL A 42 -1.49 -4.46 7.04
N THR A 43 -0.48 -3.95 7.73
CA THR A 43 -0.09 -4.41 9.07
C THR A 43 -0.63 -3.48 10.14
N MET A 44 -1.08 -4.06 11.26
CA MET A 44 -1.51 -3.30 12.43
C MET A 44 -0.36 -3.14 13.43
N LEU A 45 -0.04 -1.90 13.77
CA LEU A 45 0.91 -1.54 14.82
C LEU A 45 0.16 -1.33 16.16
N PRO A 46 0.89 -1.25 17.30
CA PRO A 46 0.29 -0.85 18.57
C PRO A 46 -0.53 0.45 18.44
N PHE A 47 -1.55 0.59 19.28
CA PHE A 47 -2.49 1.73 19.28
C PHE A 47 -3.46 1.79 18.09
N GLY A 48 -3.62 0.70 17.34
CA GLY A 48 -4.66 0.59 16.32
C GLY A 48 -4.38 1.41 15.07
N VAL A 49 -3.11 1.68 14.77
CA VAL A 49 -2.70 2.32 13.52
C VAL A 49 -2.25 1.27 12.50
N PHE A 50 -2.49 1.57 11.23
CA PHE A 50 -2.29 0.67 10.11
C PHE A 50 -1.23 1.24 9.17
N GLN A 51 -0.48 0.38 8.51
CA GLN A 51 0.47 0.81 7.48
C GLN A 51 0.59 -0.27 6.40
N VAL A 52 1.07 0.11 5.22
CA VAL A 52 1.42 -0.86 4.17
C VAL A 52 2.86 -1.30 4.36
N THR A 53 3.04 -2.61 4.48
CA THR A 53 4.33 -3.26 4.69
C THR A 53 4.65 -4.19 3.53
N HIS A 54 5.88 -4.11 3.03
CA HIS A 54 6.41 -5.10 2.10
C HIS A 54 6.77 -6.38 2.86
N ILE A 55 6.05 -7.47 2.59
CA ILE A 55 6.09 -8.72 3.37
C ILE A 55 7.51 -9.29 3.43
N ASN A 56 8.24 -9.30 2.32
CA ASN A 56 9.56 -9.93 2.24
C ASN A 56 10.63 -9.20 3.07
N THR A 57 10.54 -7.87 3.18
CA THR A 57 11.56 -7.07 3.88
C THR A 57 11.10 -6.54 5.23
N GLY A 58 9.81 -6.64 5.55
CA GLY A 58 9.20 -6.05 6.74
C GLY A 58 9.18 -4.52 6.73
N ARG A 59 9.63 -3.86 5.65
CA ARG A 59 9.74 -2.40 5.59
C ARG A 59 8.37 -1.77 5.30
N LYS A 60 8.06 -0.69 6.01
CA LYS A 60 6.91 0.15 5.70
C LYS A 60 7.11 0.91 4.38
N LEU A 61 6.04 1.05 3.60
CA LEU A 61 6.05 1.75 2.31
C LEU A 61 5.44 3.15 2.38
N CYS A 62 4.51 3.34 3.30
CA CYS A 62 3.80 4.58 3.57
C CYS A 62 3.86 4.95 5.06
N ASN A 63 3.29 6.09 5.41
CA ASN A 63 3.05 6.48 6.79
C ASN A 63 1.98 5.61 7.45
N THR A 64 1.73 5.83 8.74
CA THR A 64 0.64 5.18 9.47
C THR A 64 -0.69 5.89 9.23
N TYR A 65 -1.75 5.09 9.18
CA TYR A 65 -3.14 5.49 9.01
C TYR A 65 -3.94 5.07 10.25
N GLU A 66 -4.94 5.85 10.62
CA GLU A 66 -5.86 5.54 11.72
C GLU A 66 -6.91 4.52 11.30
N ARG A 67 -7.23 4.44 10.00
CA ARG A 67 -8.22 3.51 9.45
C ARG A 67 -7.59 2.45 8.56
N ALA A 68 -8.02 1.20 8.76
CA ALA A 68 -7.60 0.07 7.93
C ALA A 68 -8.01 0.25 6.45
N GLY A 69 -9.19 0.83 6.18
CA GLY A 69 -9.64 1.14 4.83
C GLY A 69 -8.72 2.11 4.10
N SER A 70 -8.24 3.15 4.78
CA SER A 70 -7.26 4.09 4.23
C SER A 70 -5.95 3.38 3.88
N ALA A 71 -5.41 2.56 4.79
CA ALA A 71 -4.22 1.77 4.51
C ALA A 71 -4.43 0.75 3.36
N LEU A 72 -5.62 0.17 3.25
CA LEU A 72 -5.98 -0.75 2.17
C LEU A 72 -6.04 -0.04 0.82
N LEU A 73 -6.60 1.17 0.77
CA LEU A 73 -6.59 2.01 -0.44
C LEU A 73 -5.14 2.26 -0.89
N ILE A 74 -4.27 2.64 0.03
CA ILE A 74 -2.86 2.86 -0.29
C ILE A 74 -2.19 1.56 -0.77
N MET A 75 -2.47 0.42 -0.14
CA MET A 75 -1.98 -0.88 -0.60
C MET A 75 -2.43 -1.18 -2.04
N SER A 76 -3.69 -0.91 -2.37
CA SER A 76 -4.24 -1.10 -3.71
C SER A 76 -3.54 -0.20 -4.75
N GLN A 77 -3.24 1.04 -4.39
CA GLN A 77 -2.57 2.00 -5.27
C GLN A 77 -1.12 1.60 -5.53
N TRP A 78 -0.39 1.14 -4.50
CA TRP A 78 0.95 0.56 -4.65
C TRP A 78 0.96 -0.68 -5.57
N ALA A 79 -0.05 -1.55 -5.43
CA ALA A 79 -0.19 -2.74 -6.27
C ALA A 79 -0.50 -2.37 -7.73
N LEU A 80 -1.39 -1.40 -7.95
CA LEU A 80 -1.79 -0.94 -9.29
C LEU A 80 -0.62 -0.30 -10.05
N ILE A 81 0.21 0.51 -9.38
CA ILE A 81 1.42 1.09 -9.97
C ILE A 81 2.41 -0.01 -10.41
N ALA A 82 2.59 -1.06 -9.59
CA ALA A 82 3.45 -2.19 -9.97
C ALA A 82 2.87 -2.96 -11.17
N HIS A 83 1.55 -3.16 -11.17
CA HIS A 83 0.84 -3.84 -12.25
C HIS A 83 0.96 -3.10 -13.60
N MET A 84 0.92 -1.76 -13.61
CA MET A 84 1.17 -0.95 -14.82
C MET A 84 2.53 -1.26 -15.49
N LYS A 85 3.50 -1.73 -14.71
CA LYS A 85 4.83 -2.15 -15.19
C LYS A 85 4.99 -3.65 -15.39
N GLY A 86 3.91 -4.42 -15.24
CA GLY A 86 3.98 -5.88 -15.25
C GLY A 86 4.87 -6.45 -14.14
N LYS A 87 5.06 -5.70 -13.03
CA LYS A 87 5.84 -6.14 -11.87
C LYS A 87 4.93 -6.55 -10.72
N SER A 88 5.45 -7.36 -9.82
CA SER A 88 4.75 -7.84 -8.62
C SER A 88 5.64 -7.63 -7.40
N TRP A 89 5.07 -7.05 -6.34
CA TRP A 89 5.80 -6.79 -5.09
C TRP A 89 6.37 -8.06 -4.47
N ALA A 90 5.71 -9.21 -4.61
CA ALA A 90 6.20 -10.49 -4.11
C ALA A 90 7.54 -10.91 -4.74
N ALA A 91 7.81 -10.50 -5.98
CA ALA A 91 9.04 -10.83 -6.70
C ALA A 91 10.16 -9.81 -6.48
N LEU A 92 9.87 -8.66 -5.85
CA LEU A 92 10.85 -7.58 -5.69
C LEU A 92 11.71 -7.78 -4.44
N SER A 93 13.03 -7.69 -4.64
CA SER A 93 13.97 -7.46 -3.56
C SER A 93 13.97 -5.97 -3.16
N GLN A 94 14.77 -5.59 -2.16
CA GLN A 94 14.92 -4.18 -1.80
C GLN A 94 15.42 -3.32 -2.96
N SER A 95 16.37 -3.81 -3.77
CA SER A 95 16.84 -3.08 -4.95
C SER A 95 15.76 -3.00 -6.02
N GLY A 96 15.06 -4.11 -6.30
CA GLY A 96 13.99 -4.14 -7.29
C GLY A 96 12.83 -3.19 -6.95
N ALA A 97 12.52 -2.99 -5.67
CA ALA A 97 11.55 -2.00 -5.22
C ALA A 97 12.00 -0.56 -5.51
N ALA A 98 13.29 -0.25 -5.30
CA ALA A 98 13.85 1.07 -5.62
C ALA A 98 13.88 1.31 -7.14
N ASP A 99 14.22 0.29 -7.91
CA ASP A 99 14.24 0.35 -9.38
C ASP A 99 12.82 0.59 -9.92
N LEU A 100 11.81 -0.14 -9.43
CA LEU A 100 10.41 0.12 -9.78
C LEU A 100 10.01 1.57 -9.50
N ILE A 101 10.37 2.10 -8.32
CA ILE A 101 10.05 3.48 -7.94
C ILE A 101 10.73 4.47 -8.90
N SER A 102 12.00 4.24 -9.25
CA SER A 102 12.75 5.13 -10.13
C SER A 102 12.24 5.08 -11.57
N GLU A 103 11.91 3.90 -12.08
CA GLU A 103 11.41 3.69 -13.45
C GLU A 103 10.03 4.30 -13.68
N THR A 104 9.21 4.38 -12.63
CA THR A 104 7.82 4.90 -12.71
C THR A 104 7.70 6.36 -12.33
N ALA A 105 8.75 6.97 -11.78
CA ALA A 105 8.66 8.24 -11.05
C ALA A 105 8.03 9.40 -11.84
N ASP A 106 8.26 9.46 -13.14
CA ASP A 106 7.81 10.56 -14.02
C ASP A 106 6.44 10.31 -14.67
N GLU A 107 5.87 9.12 -14.50
CA GLU A 107 4.54 8.80 -15.04
C GLU A 107 3.42 9.34 -14.16
N GLU A 108 2.29 9.67 -14.78
CA GLU A 108 1.08 10.06 -14.05
C GLU A 108 0.51 8.87 -13.27
N VAL A 109 0.01 9.13 -12.07
CA VAL A 109 -0.70 8.12 -11.29
C VAL A 109 -2.00 7.68 -11.97
N PRO A 110 -2.39 6.39 -11.87
CA PRO A 110 -3.58 5.85 -12.53
C PRO A 110 -4.90 6.14 -11.78
N PHE A 111 -4.89 6.95 -10.73
CA PHE A 111 -6.06 7.26 -9.90
C PHE A 111 -6.37 8.76 -9.91
N ASP A 112 -7.66 9.10 -9.96
CA ASP A 112 -8.11 10.45 -10.33
C ASP A 112 -7.98 11.48 -9.19
N ASP A 113 -8.08 11.04 -7.94
CA ASP A 113 -8.12 11.93 -6.76
C ASP A 113 -6.71 12.34 -6.27
N CYS A 114 -5.67 12.22 -7.10
CA CYS A 114 -4.29 12.59 -6.75
C CYS A 114 -3.74 13.65 -7.71
N THR A 115 -3.91 14.91 -7.32
CA THR A 115 -3.50 16.09 -8.09
C THR A 115 -2.50 16.95 -7.34
N SER A 116 -1.62 17.61 -8.08
CA SER A 116 -0.71 18.64 -7.58
C SER A 116 -1.09 19.99 -8.20
N THR A 117 -1.22 21.01 -7.35
CA THR A 117 -1.47 22.39 -7.78
C THR A 117 -0.25 23.24 -7.50
N SER A 118 0.34 23.83 -8.55
CA SER A 118 1.46 24.75 -8.44
C SER A 118 1.25 25.93 -9.39
N GLN A 119 1.52 27.14 -8.91
CA GLN A 119 1.37 28.39 -9.69
C GLN A 119 -0.01 28.54 -10.37
N GLY A 120 -1.07 28.04 -9.74
CA GLY A 120 -2.44 28.13 -10.26
C GLY A 120 -2.79 27.10 -11.34
N VAL A 121 -1.90 26.15 -11.64
CA VAL A 121 -2.17 25.02 -12.56
C VAL A 121 -2.30 23.74 -11.76
N THR A 122 -3.40 23.03 -11.96
CA THR A 122 -3.64 21.70 -11.38
C THR A 122 -3.36 20.63 -12.43
N ARG A 123 -2.57 19.62 -12.07
CA ARG A 123 -2.32 18.43 -12.88
C ARG A 123 -2.37 17.17 -12.02
N LYS A 124 -2.43 15.99 -12.66
CA LYS A 124 -2.22 14.72 -11.95
C LYS A 124 -0.82 14.69 -11.35
N MET A 125 -0.71 14.11 -10.16
CA MET A 125 0.59 13.85 -9.54
C MET A 125 1.35 12.84 -10.39
N THR A 126 2.68 12.96 -10.42
CA THR A 126 3.50 11.83 -10.87
C THR A 126 3.54 10.76 -9.80
N VAL A 127 3.87 9.53 -10.18
CA VAL A 127 4.07 8.42 -9.25
C VAL A 127 5.16 8.75 -8.22
N GLY A 128 6.22 9.45 -8.62
CA GLY A 128 7.28 9.91 -7.73
C GLY A 128 6.77 10.90 -6.66
N GLU A 129 5.97 11.89 -7.08
CA GLU A 129 5.32 12.83 -6.16
C GLU A 129 4.38 12.11 -5.19
N TRP A 130 3.62 11.15 -5.70
CA TRP A 130 2.70 10.36 -4.88
C TRP A 130 3.46 9.51 -3.85
N PHE A 131 4.54 8.84 -4.22
CA PHE A 131 5.36 8.07 -3.28
C PHE A 131 5.93 8.94 -2.16
N GLN A 132 6.37 10.16 -2.48
CA GLN A 132 6.84 11.11 -1.48
C GLN A 132 5.69 11.51 -0.55
N HIS A 133 4.54 11.86 -1.12
CA HIS A 133 3.36 12.26 -0.35
C HIS A 133 2.92 11.17 0.64
N GLN A 134 2.85 9.91 0.22
CA GLN A 134 2.46 8.80 1.11
C GLN A 134 3.46 8.52 2.24
N ARG A 135 4.68 9.08 2.17
CA ARG A 135 5.71 8.94 3.21
C ARG A 135 5.81 10.17 4.11
N MET A 136 5.12 11.26 3.78
CA MET A 136 5.08 12.45 4.60
C MET A 136 4.14 12.24 5.81
N PRO A 137 4.52 12.72 7.00
CA PRO A 137 3.65 12.70 8.17
C PRO A 137 2.59 13.80 8.05
N LEU A 138 1.56 13.55 7.25
CA LEU A 138 0.35 14.36 7.25
C LEU A 138 -0.64 13.69 8.20
N PHE A 139 -1.04 14.41 9.24
CA PHE A 139 -1.69 13.85 10.43
C PHE A 139 -3.20 13.90 10.41
N ASP A 140 -3.83 14.38 9.34
CA ASP A 140 -5.27 14.54 9.31
C ASP A 140 -5.92 13.57 8.32
N GLU A 141 -6.54 12.54 8.88
CA GLU A 141 -7.57 11.77 8.19
C GLU A 141 -8.93 12.35 8.57
N PHE A 142 -9.71 12.84 7.59
CA PHE A 142 -11.04 13.42 7.83
C PHE A 142 -12.13 12.46 7.31
N PRO A 143 -12.65 11.55 8.15
CA PRO A 143 -13.55 10.48 7.69
C PRO A 143 -14.84 10.97 7.02
N TRP A 144 -15.26 12.21 7.29
CA TRP A 144 -16.44 12.82 6.67
C TRP A 144 -16.15 13.51 5.33
N GLU A 145 -14.89 13.70 4.95
CA GLU A 145 -14.47 14.32 3.69
C GLU A 145 -14.04 13.28 2.64
N GLU A 146 -13.82 12.03 3.07
CA GLU A 146 -13.33 10.96 2.21
C GLU A 146 -14.47 10.19 1.53
N ARG A 147 -14.28 9.89 0.23
CA ARG A 147 -14.98 8.79 -0.42
C ARG A 147 -14.60 7.48 0.27
N ASP A 148 -15.52 6.53 0.35
CA ASP A 148 -15.28 5.26 1.05
C ASP A 148 -13.96 4.60 0.60
N PRO A 149 -12.90 4.62 1.43
CA PRO A 149 -11.59 4.17 1.01
C PRO A 149 -11.55 2.66 0.81
N PHE A 150 -12.46 1.91 1.46
CA PHE A 150 -12.55 0.46 1.27
C PHE A 150 -13.04 0.13 -0.14
N GLU A 151 -14.16 0.72 -0.56
CA GLU A 151 -14.73 0.49 -1.89
C GLU A 151 -13.76 0.91 -3.01
N LEU A 152 -13.08 2.05 -2.84
CA LEU A 152 -12.04 2.48 -3.77
C LEU A 152 -10.85 1.52 -3.81
N ALA A 153 -10.48 0.93 -2.68
CA ALA A 153 -9.42 -0.06 -2.62
C ALA A 153 -9.79 -1.32 -3.39
N ILE A 154 -11.00 -1.85 -3.16
CA ILE A 154 -11.50 -3.03 -3.88
C ILE A 154 -11.57 -2.76 -5.38
N ALA A 155 -12.13 -1.62 -5.79
CA ALA A 155 -12.19 -1.22 -7.20
C ALA A 155 -10.81 -1.11 -7.87
N ASN A 156 -9.76 -0.77 -7.12
CA ASN A 156 -8.39 -0.79 -7.66
C ASN A 156 -7.81 -2.20 -7.74
N LEU A 157 -8.07 -3.04 -6.74
CA LEU A 157 -7.59 -4.42 -6.69
C LEU A 157 -8.24 -5.30 -7.77
N GLU A 158 -9.50 -5.03 -8.13
CA GLU A 158 -10.22 -5.69 -9.23
C GLU A 158 -9.65 -5.38 -10.61
N LYS A 159 -8.92 -4.26 -10.77
CA LYS A 159 -8.25 -3.90 -12.04
C LYS A 159 -6.96 -4.69 -12.28
N ILE A 160 -6.46 -5.42 -11.28
CA ILE A 160 -5.19 -6.12 -11.34
C ILE A 160 -5.47 -7.60 -11.65
N GLU A 161 -4.96 -8.06 -12.78
CA GLU A 161 -5.03 -9.47 -13.15
C GLU A 161 -4.14 -10.32 -12.22
N VAL A 162 -4.73 -11.35 -11.60
CA VAL A 162 -4.00 -12.32 -10.78
C VAL A 162 -3.53 -13.46 -11.69
N PRO A 163 -2.22 -13.74 -11.80
CA PRO A 163 -1.75 -14.90 -12.53
C PRO A 163 -2.26 -16.19 -11.86
N ALA A 164 -2.87 -17.06 -12.67
CA ALA A 164 -3.45 -18.35 -12.25
C ALA A 164 -2.40 -19.35 -11.74
#